data_AF-A0A963TEV2-F1
#
_entry.id   AF-A0A963TEV2-F1
#
_cell.length_a   1.000
_cell.length_b   1.000
_cell.length_c   1.000
_cell.angle_alpha   90.00
_cell.angle_beta   90.00
_cell.angle_gamma   90.00
#
_symmetry.space_group_name_H-M   'P 1'
#
loop_
_entity.id
_entity.type
_entity.pdbx_description
1 polymer ?
#
loop_
_entity_poly.entity_id
_entity_poly.type
_entity_poly.pdbx_seq_one_letter_code
_entity_poly.pdbx_strand_id
1 'polypeptide(L)'
;GRICTRPGTHDYNLGLMAGIIAHDGEEAAKAWATGLRANLAHKPEGNDRSQVKSIWAGECDISLGNTYYMGAMLADPEQKEWADSVRIVYPVFKDGGTHVNVSGVAMTKAAPNKAEAIKLMEFLASDEAQAIYAEINHEFPVEPGVARSELVESWGDFTPDSVNLAELARLRPVALRIMEEVNFDG
;
A
#
# COMPACT_ATOMS: atom_id res chain seq x y z
N GLY A 1 -19.16 3.20 11.86
CA GLY A 1 -18.66 1.81 11.72
C GLY A 1 -17.40 1.63 12.54
N ARG A 2 -16.55 0.66 12.19
CA ARG A 2 -15.33 0.30 12.95
C ARG A 2 -14.07 0.20 12.07
N ILE A 3 -14.10 0.80 10.87
CA ILE A 3 -12.97 0.86 9.95
C ILE A 3 -12.50 2.31 9.80
N CYS A 4 -11.20 2.56 9.85
CA CYS A 4 -10.61 3.84 9.49
C CYS A 4 -9.79 3.72 8.20
N THR A 5 -9.83 4.76 7.38
CA THR A 5 -8.95 4.88 6.21
C THR A 5 -8.74 6.35 5.91
N ARG A 6 -7.62 6.64 5.26
CA ARG A 6 -7.40 7.90 4.56
C ARG A 6 -8.32 8.04 3.34
N PRO A 7 -8.36 9.21 2.66
CA PRO A 7 -9.18 9.42 1.48
C PRO A 7 -9.10 8.30 0.44
N GLY A 8 -10.25 7.88 -0.10
CA GLY A 8 -10.36 6.83 -1.12
C GLY A 8 -9.70 7.22 -2.44
N THR A 9 -9.60 8.52 -2.69
CA THR A 9 -8.91 9.12 -3.83
C THR A 9 -7.38 9.12 -3.72
N HIS A 10 -6.82 8.71 -2.58
CA HIS A 10 -5.38 8.58 -2.42
C HIS A 10 -4.82 7.46 -3.30
N ASP A 11 -3.63 7.67 -3.86
CA ASP A 11 -2.99 6.76 -4.83
C ASP A 11 -2.91 5.29 -4.38
N TYR A 12 -2.67 5.04 -3.09
CA TYR A 12 -2.64 3.68 -2.52
C TYR A 12 -4.03 3.03 -2.55
N ASN A 13 -5.06 3.77 -2.14
CA ASN A 13 -6.44 3.29 -2.16
C ASN A 13 -6.95 3.10 -3.59
N LEU A 14 -6.55 3.96 -4.53
CA LEU A 14 -6.84 3.76 -5.95
C LEU A 14 -6.12 2.53 -6.53
N GLY A 15 -4.91 2.22 -6.07
CA GLY A 15 -4.19 0.99 -6.42
C GLY A 15 -4.89 -0.26 -5.92
N LEU A 16 -5.31 -0.28 -4.66
CA LEU A 16 -6.08 -1.37 -4.08
C LEU A 16 -7.42 -1.54 -4.81
N MET A 17 -8.13 -0.44 -5.06
CA MET A 17 -9.41 -0.44 -5.76
C MET A 17 -9.28 -0.94 -7.21
N ALA A 18 -8.19 -0.58 -7.90
CA ALA A 18 -7.87 -1.16 -9.20
C ALA A 18 -7.65 -2.68 -9.12
N GLY A 19 -7.04 -3.17 -8.05
CA GLY A 19 -6.91 -4.61 -7.78
C GLY A 19 -8.26 -5.29 -7.60
N ILE A 20 -9.15 -4.69 -6.81
CA ILE A 20 -10.53 -5.20 -6.61
C ILE A 20 -11.27 -5.24 -7.96
N ILE A 21 -11.13 -4.21 -8.81
CA ILE A 21 -11.75 -4.20 -10.15
C ILE A 21 -11.17 -5.30 -11.04
N ALA A 22 -9.86 -5.54 -10.99
CA ALA A 22 -9.20 -6.58 -11.79
C ALA A 22 -9.69 -7.99 -11.44
N HIS A 23 -9.96 -8.25 -10.16
CA HIS A 23 -10.43 -9.55 -9.67
C HIS A 23 -11.94 -9.73 -9.80
N ASP A 24 -12.72 -8.72 -9.40
CA ASP A 24 -14.18 -8.88 -9.19
C ASP A 24 -15.04 -8.04 -10.15
N GLY A 25 -14.43 -7.16 -10.96
CA GLY A 25 -15.12 -6.25 -11.87
C GLY A 25 -15.70 -5.00 -11.21
N GLU A 26 -16.14 -4.05 -12.03
CA GLU A 26 -16.55 -2.71 -11.58
C GLU A 26 -17.77 -2.72 -10.64
N GLU A 27 -18.79 -3.52 -10.94
CA GLU A 27 -20.02 -3.59 -10.15
C GLU A 27 -19.75 -4.11 -8.73
N ALA A 28 -18.96 -5.18 -8.62
CA ALA A 28 -18.56 -5.74 -7.33
C ALA A 28 -17.66 -4.77 -6.56
N ALA A 29 -16.71 -4.11 -7.25
CA ALA A 29 -15.85 -3.12 -6.65
C ALA A 29 -16.65 -1.92 -6.10
N LYS A 30 -17.66 -1.44 -6.84
CA LYS A 30 -18.56 -0.37 -6.39
C LYS A 30 -19.39 -0.79 -5.17
N ALA A 31 -19.90 -2.02 -5.17
CA ALA A 31 -20.60 -2.58 -4.00
C ALA A 31 -19.66 -2.66 -2.79
N TRP A 32 -18.41 -3.11 -2.99
CA TRP A 32 -17.37 -3.15 -1.96
C TRP A 32 -17.06 -1.76 -1.41
N ALA A 33 -16.82 -0.75 -2.25
CA ALA A 33 -16.50 0.61 -1.82
C ALA A 33 -17.67 1.24 -1.05
N THR A 34 -18.91 0.99 -1.50
CA THR A 34 -20.13 1.41 -0.79
C THR A 34 -20.22 0.75 0.59
N GLY A 35 -19.95 -0.56 0.68
CA GLY A 35 -19.94 -1.30 1.93
C GLY A 35 -18.84 -0.85 2.89
N LEU A 36 -17.63 -0.60 2.38
CA LEU A 36 -16.52 -0.05 3.16
C LEU A 36 -16.90 1.32 3.72
N ARG A 37 -17.42 2.23 2.87
CA ARG A 37 -17.89 3.56 3.28
C ARG A 37 -18.94 3.48 4.40
N ALA A 38 -19.93 2.60 4.27
CA ALA A 38 -20.96 2.40 5.30
C ALA A 38 -20.40 1.91 6.65
N ASN A 39 -19.22 1.28 6.63
CA ASN A 39 -18.55 0.76 7.81
C ASN A 39 -17.43 1.66 8.35
N LEU A 40 -17.22 2.84 7.78
CA LEU A 40 -16.23 3.79 8.28
C LEU A 40 -16.62 4.35 9.66
N ALA A 41 -15.64 4.52 10.55
CA ALA A 41 -15.82 5.11 11.86
C ALA A 41 -16.07 6.63 11.78
N HIS A 42 -15.39 7.30 10.85
CA HIS A 42 -15.51 8.73 10.56
C HIS A 42 -15.24 8.96 9.06
N LYS A 43 -15.38 10.22 8.59
CA LYS A 43 -15.00 10.58 7.22
C LYS A 43 -13.51 10.31 7.00
N PRO A 44 -13.10 9.80 5.83
CA PRO A 44 -11.69 9.58 5.54
C PRO A 44 -10.83 10.82 5.74
N GLU A 45 -9.74 10.69 6.51
CA GLU A 45 -8.85 11.81 6.81
C GLU A 45 -7.43 11.34 7.14
N GLY A 46 -6.48 12.28 7.14
CA GLY A 46 -5.10 12.00 7.53
C GLY A 46 -4.33 11.06 6.57
N ASN A 47 -3.34 10.37 7.11
CA ASN A 47 -2.45 9.44 6.39
C ASN A 47 -2.51 8.04 7.05
N ASP A 48 -1.81 7.05 6.51
CA ASP A 48 -1.85 5.66 7.02
C ASP A 48 -1.47 5.56 8.51
N ARG A 49 -0.47 6.34 8.96
CA ARG A 49 -0.02 6.37 10.36
C ARG A 49 -1.09 6.93 11.29
N SER A 50 -1.83 7.96 10.84
CA SER A 50 -2.96 8.46 11.63
C SER A 50 -4.09 7.44 11.75
N GLN A 51 -4.24 6.51 10.80
CA GLN A 51 -5.24 5.44 10.94
C GLN A 51 -4.85 4.44 12.02
N VAL A 52 -3.56 4.13 12.16
CA VAL A 52 -3.05 3.31 13.27
C VAL A 52 -3.20 4.04 14.60
N LYS A 53 -2.95 5.35 14.63
CA LYS A 53 -3.27 6.20 15.79
C LYS A 53 -4.77 6.13 16.16
N SER A 54 -5.68 6.16 15.19
CA SER A 54 -7.12 6.04 15.44
C SER A 54 -7.50 4.69 16.03
N ILE A 55 -6.83 3.59 15.63
CA ILE A 55 -7.00 2.29 16.30
C ILE A 55 -6.52 2.35 17.75
N TRP A 56 -5.31 2.88 17.98
CA TRP A 56 -4.75 3.06 19.33
C TRP A 56 -5.67 3.90 20.23
N ALA A 57 -6.30 4.94 19.68
CA ALA A 57 -7.26 5.80 20.37
C ALA A 57 -8.65 5.15 20.58
N GLY A 58 -8.89 3.96 20.04
CA GLY A 58 -10.15 3.22 20.16
C GLY A 58 -11.28 3.67 19.21
N GLU A 59 -10.97 4.53 18.23
CA GLU A 59 -11.93 5.10 17.29
C GLU A 59 -12.43 4.04 16.28
N CYS A 60 -11.57 3.12 15.87
CA CYS A 60 -11.86 1.98 14.99
C CYS A 60 -11.06 0.74 15.37
N ASP A 61 -11.43 -0.41 14.80
CA ASP A 61 -10.77 -1.71 15.06
C ASP A 61 -9.81 -2.11 13.94
N ILE A 62 -10.04 -1.62 12.71
CA ILE A 62 -9.33 -2.03 11.50
C ILE A 62 -9.00 -0.78 10.69
N SER A 63 -7.81 -0.75 10.09
CA SER A 63 -7.43 0.25 9.11
C SER A 63 -6.69 -0.37 7.93
N LEU A 64 -6.66 0.38 6.83
CA LEU A 64 -5.87 0.07 5.64
C LEU A 64 -4.65 0.98 5.62
N GLY A 65 -3.47 0.39 5.39
CA GLY A 65 -2.23 1.14 5.24
C GLY A 65 -1.07 0.28 4.75
N ASN A 66 -0.04 0.95 4.22
CA ASN A 66 1.17 0.28 3.75
C ASN A 66 2.05 -0.17 4.91
N THR A 67 2.67 -1.35 4.78
CA THR A 67 3.45 -2.00 5.85
C THR A 67 4.65 -1.18 6.31
N TYR A 68 5.37 -0.50 5.40
CA TYR A 68 6.57 0.25 5.77
C TYR A 68 6.33 1.36 6.81
N TYR A 69 5.09 1.87 6.90
CA TYR A 69 4.73 2.82 7.96
C TYR A 69 4.81 2.20 9.35
N MET A 70 4.63 0.89 9.51
CA MET A 70 4.85 0.20 10.78
C MET A 70 6.30 0.31 11.23
N GLY A 71 7.27 0.09 10.33
CA GLY A 71 8.68 0.27 10.63
C GLY A 71 9.01 1.72 11.00
N ALA A 72 8.50 2.68 10.21
CA ALA A 72 8.67 4.11 10.49
C ALA A 72 8.08 4.53 11.84
N MET A 73 6.91 4.00 12.23
CA MET A 73 6.29 4.28 13.53
C MET A 73 7.05 3.63 14.69
N LEU A 74 7.57 2.42 14.52
CA LEU A 74 8.36 1.73 15.56
C LEU A 74 9.69 2.45 15.84
N ALA A 75 10.25 3.13 14.84
CA ALA A 75 11.46 3.95 14.96
C ALA A 75 11.20 5.35 15.58
N ASP A 76 9.94 5.79 15.65
CA ASP A 76 9.55 7.08 16.22
C ASP A 76 8.99 6.90 17.65
N PRO A 77 9.66 7.42 18.70
CA PRO A 77 9.20 7.30 20.08
C PRO A 77 7.77 7.81 20.33
N GLU A 78 7.29 8.80 19.57
CA GLU A 78 5.93 9.33 19.73
C GLU A 78 4.85 8.44 19.09
N GLN A 79 5.25 7.58 18.14
CA GLN A 79 4.34 6.74 17.36
C GLN A 79 4.45 5.26 17.73
N LYS A 80 5.48 4.89 18.50
CA LYS A 80 5.75 3.52 18.91
C LYS A 80 4.57 2.87 19.62
N GLU A 81 3.91 3.57 20.54
CA GLU A 81 2.72 3.04 21.23
C GLU A 81 1.56 2.76 20.27
N TRP A 82 1.45 3.52 19.17
CA TRP A 82 0.42 3.30 18.17
C TRP A 82 0.72 2.00 17.42
N ALA A 83 1.97 1.81 16.99
CA ALA A 83 2.41 0.60 16.30
C ALA A 83 2.29 -0.65 17.20
N ASP A 84 2.70 -0.56 18.46
CA ASP A 84 2.65 -1.67 19.42
C ASP A 84 1.19 -2.08 19.76
N SER A 85 0.20 -1.22 19.49
CA SER A 85 -1.22 -1.52 19.73
C SER A 85 -1.91 -2.33 18.62
N VAL A 86 -1.25 -2.49 17.47
CA VAL A 86 -1.81 -3.16 16.30
C VAL A 86 -0.92 -4.30 15.83
N ARG A 87 -1.46 -5.14 14.92
CA ARG A 87 -0.70 -6.15 14.20
C ARG A 87 -1.01 -6.07 12.72
N ILE A 88 -0.07 -6.49 11.89
CA ILE A 88 -0.28 -6.60 10.45
C ILE A 88 -1.10 -7.85 10.14
N VAL A 89 -2.04 -7.71 9.21
CA VAL A 89 -2.75 -8.84 8.59
C VAL A 89 -2.62 -8.66 7.09
N TYR A 90 -2.28 -9.73 6.37
CA TYR A 90 -2.17 -9.75 4.92
C TYR A 90 -3.44 -10.36 4.31
N PRO A 91 -4.48 -9.54 4.00
CA PRO A 91 -5.66 -10.06 3.31
C PRO A 91 -5.28 -10.51 1.89
N VAL A 92 -6.03 -11.47 1.36
CA VAL A 92 -5.84 -11.99 -0.01
C VAL A 92 -7.11 -11.80 -0.83
N PHE A 93 -6.96 -11.57 -2.12
CA PHE A 93 -8.07 -11.67 -3.06
C PHE A 93 -8.52 -13.14 -3.17
N LYS A 94 -9.80 -13.34 -3.50
CA LYS A 94 -10.28 -14.68 -3.82
C LYS A 94 -9.55 -15.16 -5.08
N ASP A 95 -9.00 -16.37 -5.03
CA ASP A 95 -8.20 -16.95 -6.11
C ASP A 95 -6.96 -16.10 -6.49
N GLY A 96 -6.50 -15.23 -5.57
CA GLY A 96 -5.34 -14.34 -5.73
C GLY A 96 -4.48 -14.25 -4.46
N GLY A 97 -3.67 -13.20 -4.37
CA GLY A 97 -2.77 -12.93 -3.24
C GLY A 97 -3.06 -11.62 -2.54
N THR A 98 -2.14 -11.18 -1.69
CA THR A 98 -2.19 -9.86 -1.05
C THR A 98 -1.82 -8.77 -2.05
N HIS A 99 -2.63 -7.72 -2.11
CA HIS A 99 -2.33 -6.56 -2.93
C HIS A 99 -0.95 -6.00 -2.58
N VAL A 100 -0.08 -5.90 -3.59
CA VAL A 100 1.23 -5.26 -3.50
C VAL A 100 1.31 -4.11 -4.50
N ASN A 101 2.13 -3.13 -4.16
CA ASN A 101 2.46 -2.01 -5.03
C ASN A 101 3.98 -1.80 -5.02
N VAL A 102 4.50 -0.90 -5.85
CA VAL A 102 5.95 -0.71 -6.00
C VAL A 102 6.36 0.75 -5.96
N SER A 103 7.54 0.97 -5.40
CA SER A 103 8.34 2.16 -5.68
C SER A 103 9.09 1.93 -7.00
N GLY A 104 8.85 2.78 -8.00
CA GLY A 104 9.39 2.63 -9.35
C GLY A 104 10.26 3.80 -9.79
N VAL A 105 11.20 3.53 -10.69
CA VAL A 105 12.03 4.54 -11.38
C VAL A 105 11.82 4.46 -12.88
N ALA A 106 11.79 5.61 -13.55
CA ALA A 106 11.72 5.69 -15.00
C ALA A 106 12.65 6.78 -15.53
N MET A 107 13.37 6.48 -16.61
CA MET A 107 14.15 7.48 -17.35
C MET A 107 13.22 8.31 -18.24
N THR A 108 13.28 9.63 -18.11
CA THR A 108 12.50 10.53 -18.98
C THR A 108 13.04 10.52 -20.40
N LYS A 109 12.17 10.77 -21.39
CA LYS A 109 12.55 10.84 -22.81
C LYS A 109 13.63 11.91 -23.09
N ALA A 110 13.65 12.96 -22.28
CA ALA A 110 14.54 14.11 -22.42
C ALA A 110 15.83 14.01 -21.57
N ALA A 111 16.14 12.84 -20.98
CA ALA A 111 17.33 12.66 -20.15
C ALA A 111 18.61 13.08 -20.91
N PRO A 112 19.35 14.10 -20.44
CA PRO A 112 20.56 14.57 -21.12
C PRO A 112 21.75 13.63 -20.90
N ASN A 113 21.75 12.88 -19.80
CA ASN A 113 22.79 11.94 -19.38
C ASN A 113 22.21 10.52 -19.33
N LYS A 114 21.87 9.96 -20.51
CA LYS A 114 21.16 8.67 -20.60
C LYS A 114 21.95 7.51 -20.03
N ALA A 115 23.27 7.49 -20.28
CA ALA A 115 24.12 6.39 -19.82
C ALA A 115 24.20 6.35 -18.29
N GLU A 116 24.31 7.52 -17.64
CA GLU A 116 24.34 7.67 -16.19
C GLU A 116 22.98 7.34 -15.57
N ALA A 117 21.89 7.74 -16.21
CA ALA A 117 20.53 7.37 -15.77
C ALA A 117 20.31 5.85 -15.81
N ILE A 118 20.77 5.17 -16.86
CA ILE A 118 20.72 3.70 -16.95
C ILE A 118 21.53 3.08 -15.80
N LYS A 119 22.77 3.54 -15.57
CA LYS A 119 23.59 3.04 -14.44
C LYS A 119 22.92 3.22 -13.08
N LEU A 120 22.22 4.34 -12.87
CA LEU A 120 21.46 4.55 -11.63
C LEU A 120 20.30 3.57 -11.52
N MET A 121 19.55 3.33 -12.59
CA MET A 121 18.45 2.36 -12.58
C MET A 121 18.95 0.93 -12.35
N GLU A 122 20.07 0.55 -12.96
CA GLU A 122 20.74 -0.74 -12.74
C GLU A 122 21.22 -0.87 -11.29
N PHE A 123 21.82 0.19 -10.73
CA PHE A 123 22.23 0.21 -9.33
C PHE A 123 21.04 0.02 -8.40
N LEU A 124 19.93 0.73 -8.60
CA LEU A 124 18.73 0.61 -7.75
C LEU A 124 18.12 -0.80 -7.77
N ALA A 125 18.32 -1.55 -8.85
CA ALA A 125 17.87 -2.94 -8.98
C ALA A 125 18.92 -3.98 -8.51
N SER A 126 20.13 -3.56 -8.15
CA SER A 126 21.19 -4.46 -7.70
C SER A 126 20.96 -4.97 -6.28
N ASP A 127 21.55 -6.12 -5.94
CA ASP A 127 21.54 -6.72 -4.60
C ASP A 127 21.93 -5.70 -3.51
N GLU A 128 22.95 -4.88 -3.77
CA GLU A 128 23.46 -3.89 -2.83
C GLU A 128 22.40 -2.82 -2.51
N ALA A 129 21.81 -2.20 -3.53
CA ALA A 129 20.79 -1.18 -3.31
C ALA A 129 19.51 -1.77 -2.71
N GLN A 130 19.09 -2.96 -3.17
CA GLN A 130 17.91 -3.63 -2.64
C GLN A 130 18.07 -4.00 -1.16
N ALA A 131 19.27 -4.44 -0.74
CA ALA A 131 19.56 -4.68 0.68
C ALA A 131 19.48 -3.38 1.50
N ILE A 132 20.03 -2.27 1.00
CA ILE A 132 19.95 -0.96 1.66
C ILE A 132 18.48 -0.52 1.79
N TYR A 133 17.69 -0.65 0.72
CA TYR A 133 16.27 -0.26 0.72
C TYR A 133 15.42 -1.11 1.66
N ALA A 134 15.65 -2.43 1.72
CA ALA A 134 14.96 -3.35 2.61
C ALA A 134 15.23 -3.01 4.10
N GLU A 135 16.46 -2.58 4.42
CA GLU A 135 16.85 -2.22 5.77
C GLU A 135 16.31 -0.84 6.19
N ILE A 136 16.51 0.17 5.36
CA ILE A 136 16.25 1.56 5.76
C ILE A 136 14.78 1.95 5.55
N ASN A 137 14.15 1.48 4.47
CA ASN A 137 12.80 1.93 4.11
C ASN A 137 11.70 0.98 4.59
N HIS A 138 12.06 -0.16 5.20
CA HIS A 138 11.14 -1.18 5.67
C HIS A 138 10.18 -1.69 4.57
N GLU A 139 10.63 -1.65 3.31
CA GLU A 139 9.95 -2.21 2.15
C GLU A 139 10.44 -3.64 1.87
N PHE A 140 9.74 -4.33 0.96
CA PHE A 140 10.11 -5.66 0.50
C PHE A 140 11.01 -5.54 -0.73
N PRO A 141 12.22 -6.15 -0.73
CA PRO A 141 13.09 -6.12 -1.90
C PRO A 141 12.46 -6.90 -3.06
N VAL A 142 12.69 -6.44 -4.29
CA VAL A 142 12.18 -7.09 -5.52
C VAL A 142 13.19 -8.04 -6.15
N GLU A 143 14.48 -7.90 -5.83
CA GLU A 143 15.55 -8.75 -6.37
C GLU A 143 15.55 -10.12 -5.69
N PRO A 144 15.41 -11.22 -6.45
CA PRO A 144 15.42 -12.57 -5.88
C PRO A 144 16.70 -12.87 -5.09
N GLY A 145 16.54 -13.35 -3.85
CA GLY A 145 17.66 -13.74 -3.01
C GLY A 145 18.17 -12.65 -2.06
N VAL A 146 17.70 -11.41 -2.21
CA VAL A 146 17.93 -10.35 -1.21
C VAL A 146 16.97 -10.57 -0.03
N ALA A 147 17.53 -10.70 1.17
CA ALA A 147 16.75 -10.87 2.40
C ALA A 147 16.00 -9.58 2.78
N ARG A 148 14.88 -9.75 3.48
CA ARG A 148 14.18 -8.65 4.15
C ARG A 148 14.99 -8.27 5.41
N SER A 149 14.76 -7.07 5.95
CA SER A 149 15.31 -6.72 7.26
C SER A 149 14.65 -7.56 8.37
N GLU A 150 15.36 -7.76 9.50
CA GLU A 150 14.85 -8.57 10.62
C GLU A 150 13.46 -8.11 11.09
N LEU A 151 13.22 -6.79 11.08
CA LEU A 151 11.93 -6.22 11.43
C LEU A 151 10.84 -6.62 10.43
N VAL A 152 11.12 -6.53 9.13
CA VAL A 152 10.15 -6.88 8.08
C VAL A 152 9.90 -8.39 8.05
N GLU A 153 10.92 -9.22 8.32
CA GLU A 153 10.75 -10.68 8.48
C GLU A 153 9.85 -11.02 9.67
N SER A 154 9.92 -10.25 10.77
CA SER A 154 9.10 -10.48 11.96
C SER A 154 7.59 -10.33 11.73
N TRP A 155 7.19 -9.68 10.63
CA TRP A 155 5.78 -9.51 10.26
C TRP A 155 5.17 -10.75 9.59
N GLY A 156 6.00 -11.76 9.30
CA GLY A 156 5.58 -13.03 8.73
C GLY A 156 5.50 -13.01 7.20
N ASP A 157 5.05 -14.14 6.66
CA ASP A 157 4.98 -14.36 5.22
C ASP A 157 3.58 -14.11 4.66
N PHE A 158 3.57 -13.76 3.38
CA PHE A 158 2.36 -13.63 2.58
C PHE A 158 2.65 -14.04 1.13
N THR A 159 1.59 -14.36 0.39
CA THR A 159 1.68 -14.58 -1.06
C THR A 159 1.27 -13.28 -1.76
N PRO A 160 2.18 -12.61 -2.50
CA PRO A 160 1.82 -11.41 -3.25
C PRO A 160 0.83 -11.75 -4.36
N ASP A 161 -0.11 -10.85 -4.61
CA ASP A 161 -1.01 -10.95 -5.75
C ASP A 161 -0.24 -10.87 -7.07
N SER A 162 -0.64 -11.67 -8.06
CA SER A 162 0.07 -11.78 -9.33
C SER A 162 -0.50 -10.88 -10.45
N VAL A 163 -1.49 -10.03 -10.15
CA VAL A 163 -2.04 -9.10 -11.15
C VAL A 163 -0.94 -8.15 -11.63
N ASN A 164 -0.85 -7.98 -12.94
CA ASN A 164 0.15 -7.11 -13.55
C ASN A 164 -0.08 -5.65 -13.14
N LEU A 165 0.96 -4.99 -12.62
CA LEU A 165 0.88 -3.59 -12.18
C LEU A 165 0.47 -2.61 -13.30
N ALA A 166 0.78 -2.92 -14.57
CA ALA A 166 0.33 -2.13 -15.71
C ALA A 166 -1.19 -2.24 -15.92
N GLU A 167 -1.79 -3.39 -15.61
CA GLU A 167 -3.25 -3.54 -15.62
C GLU A 167 -3.88 -2.73 -14.49
N LEU A 168 -3.30 -2.77 -13.30
CA LEU A 168 -3.76 -1.91 -12.19
C LEU A 168 -3.70 -0.43 -12.58
N ALA A 169 -2.59 0.01 -13.19
CA ALA A 169 -2.44 1.37 -13.68
C ALA A 169 -3.51 1.75 -14.71
N ARG A 170 -3.86 0.85 -15.64
CA ARG A 170 -4.93 1.04 -16.62
C ARG A 170 -6.30 1.22 -15.96
N LEU A 171 -6.54 0.56 -14.83
CA LEU A 171 -7.80 0.59 -14.09
C LEU A 171 -7.92 1.78 -13.10
N ARG A 172 -6.84 2.51 -12.80
CA ARG A 172 -6.88 3.65 -11.86
C ARG A 172 -7.93 4.72 -12.19
N PRO A 173 -8.15 5.13 -13.46
CA PRO A 173 -9.22 6.08 -13.77
C PRO A 173 -10.61 5.54 -13.43
N VAL A 174 -10.84 4.23 -13.60
CA VAL A 174 -12.10 3.57 -13.24
C VAL A 174 -12.25 3.52 -11.72
N ALA A 175 -11.18 3.18 -11.00
CA ALA A 175 -11.16 3.21 -9.53
C ALA A 175 -11.51 4.59 -8.97
N LEU A 176 -10.91 5.65 -9.54
CA LEU A 176 -11.19 7.03 -9.15
C LEU A 176 -12.67 7.37 -9.37
N ARG A 177 -13.19 7.10 -10.56
CA ARG A 177 -14.62 7.32 -10.88
C ARG A 177 -15.52 6.60 -9.88
N ILE A 178 -15.24 5.34 -9.54
CA ILE A 178 -16.07 4.61 -8.57
C ILE A 178 -16.02 5.27 -7.19
N MET A 179 -14.82 5.63 -6.70
CA MET A 179 -14.67 6.32 -5.40
C MET A 179 -15.44 7.65 -5.35
N GLU A 180 -15.45 8.40 -6.45
CA GLU A 180 -16.23 9.63 -6.61
C GLU A 180 -17.75 9.35 -6.67
N GLU A 181 -18.18 8.35 -7.45
CA GLU A 181 -19.60 7.98 -7.59
C GLU A 181 -20.24 7.53 -6.28
N VAL A 182 -19.49 6.82 -5.42
CA VAL A 182 -19.98 6.41 -4.09
C VAL A 182 -19.83 7.52 -3.05
N ASN A 183 -19.28 8.68 -3.43
CA ASN A 183 -18.93 9.79 -2.54
C ASN A 183 -18.15 9.28 -1.32
N PHE A 184 -17.07 8.53 -1.57
CA PHE A 184 -16.33 7.80 -0.53
C PHE A 184 -15.83 8.71 0.59
N ASP A 185 -15.32 9.89 0.22
CA ASP A 185 -14.73 10.86 1.14
C ASP A 185 -15.78 11.73 1.88
N GLY A 186 -17.05 11.68 1.44
CA GLY A 186 -18.23 12.17 2.19
C GLY A 186 -18.67 13.58 1.90
#